data_AF-A0A6L7JI13-F1
#
_entry.id   AF-A0A6L7JI13-F1
#
_cell.length_a   1.000
_cell.length_b   1.000
_cell.length_c   1.000
_cell.angle_alpha   90.00
_cell.angle_beta   90.00
_cell.angle_gamma   90.00
#
_symmetry.space_group_name_H-M   'P 1'
#
loop_
_entity.id
_entity.type
_entity.pdbx_description
1 polymer ?
#
loop_
_entity_poly.entity_id
_entity_poly.type
_entity_poly.pdbx_seq_one_letter_code
_entity_poly.pdbx_strand_id
1 'polypeptide(L)'
;MATITVRGLDEALKRKLRIRAADNGRSMEQEVRVILFDTLEGTAKQGTGSLFDEIRADVAELGGADLELPVRELIGEPLKFD
;
A
#
# COMPACT_ATOMS: atom_id res chain seq x y z
N MET A 1 -18.37 -9.44 20.22
CA MET A 1 -17.45 -8.30 20.09
C MET A 1 -16.36 -8.48 21.13
N ALA A 2 -15.11 -8.55 20.72
CA ALA A 2 -13.98 -8.50 21.65
C ALA A 2 -13.54 -7.04 21.77
N THR A 3 -13.34 -6.56 22.99
CA THR A 3 -12.88 -5.20 23.28
C THR A 3 -11.42 -5.25 23.72
N ILE A 4 -10.57 -4.46 23.10
CA ILE A 4 -9.17 -4.29 23.49
C ILE A 4 -9.01 -2.86 24.03
N THR A 5 -8.37 -2.72 25.19
CA THR A 5 -8.04 -1.42 25.77
C THR A 5 -6.52 -1.28 25.87
N VAL A 6 -5.95 -0.32 25.14
CA VAL A 6 -4.52 0.00 25.18
C VAL A 6 -4.31 1.13 26.19
N ARG A 7 -3.64 0.83 27.31
CA ARG A 7 -3.32 1.83 28.35
C ARG A 7 -1.96 2.47 28.07
N GLY A 8 -1.81 3.74 28.43
CA GLY A 8 -0.54 4.45 28.28
C GLY A 8 -0.14 4.72 26.82
N LEU A 9 -1.11 4.82 25.91
CA LEU A 9 -0.82 5.17 24.52
C LEU A 9 -0.30 6.60 24.46
N ASP A 10 0.94 6.75 24.00
CA ASP A 10 1.59 8.05 23.84
C ASP A 10 0.76 9.00 22.96
N GLU A 11 0.67 10.27 23.34
CA GLU A 11 -0.18 11.25 22.65
C GLU A 11 0.33 11.55 21.24
N ALA A 12 1.64 11.49 20.99
CA ALA A 12 2.17 11.63 19.64
C ALA A 12 1.77 10.43 18.78
N LEU A 13 1.79 9.22 19.34
CA LEU A 13 1.31 8.01 18.65
C LEU A 13 -0.20 8.08 18.35
N LYS A 14 -1.01 8.52 19.30
CA LYS A 14 -2.45 8.74 19.11
C LYS A 14 -2.75 9.78 18.04
N ARG A 15 -1.94 10.85 17.95
CA ARG A 15 -2.04 11.84 16.86
C ARG A 15 -1.69 11.24 15.51
N LYS A 16 -0.61 10.46 15.41
CA LYS A 16 -0.22 9.77 14.17
C LYS A 16 -1.32 8.82 13.69
N LEU A 17 -1.91 8.06 14.61
CA LEU A 17 -3.03 7.17 14.32
C LEU A 17 -4.24 7.93 13.76
N ARG A 18 -4.56 9.11 14.31
CA ARG A 18 -5.66 9.96 13.83
C ARG A 18 -5.43 10.45 12.40
N ILE A 19 -4.21 10.90 12.10
CA ILE A 19 -3.83 11.40 10.77
C ILE A 19 -3.96 10.27 9.76
N ARG A 20 -3.33 9.12 10.04
CA ARG A 20 -3.38 7.95 9.16
C ARG A 20 -4.81 7.47 8.89
N ALA A 21 -5.67 7.46 9.93
CA ALA A 21 -7.07 7.10 9.75
C ALA A 21 -7.81 8.07 8.81
N ALA A 22 -7.56 9.38 8.94
CA ALA A 22 -8.13 10.40 8.06
C ALA A 22 -7.63 10.26 6.62
N ASP A 23 -6.34 10.02 6.41
CA ASP A 23 -5.73 9.80 5.10
C ASP A 23 -6.34 8.58 4.38
N ASN A 24 -6.66 7.53 5.15
CA ASN A 24 -7.30 6.31 4.64
C ASN A 24 -8.83 6.39 4.56
N GLY A 25 -9.45 7.51 4.96
CA GLY A 25 -10.91 7.69 4.95
C GLY A 25 -11.67 6.78 5.93
N ARG A 26 -11.04 6.41 7.05
CA ARG A 26 -11.59 5.46 8.04
C ARG A 26 -11.67 6.07 9.44
N SER A 27 -12.49 5.49 10.31
CA SER A 27 -12.48 5.85 11.73
C SER A 27 -11.18 5.39 12.39
N MET A 28 -10.80 6.04 13.49
CA MET A 28 -9.61 5.65 14.25
C MET A 28 -9.69 4.19 14.74
N GLU A 29 -10.86 3.74 15.18
CA GLU A 29 -11.07 2.34 15.58
C GLU A 29 -10.84 1.37 14.42
N GLN A 30 -11.39 1.70 13.24
CA GLN A 30 -11.23 0.86 12.07
C GLN A 30 -9.77 0.82 11.61
N GLU A 31 -9.05 1.94 11.69
CA GLU A 31 -7.61 1.97 11.39
C GLU A 31 -6.81 1.08 12.34
N VAL A 32 -7.12 1.09 13.66
CA VAL A 32 -6.49 0.17 14.62
C VAL A 32 -6.75 -1.29 14.26
N ARG A 33 -8.00 -1.61 13.87
CA ARG A 33 -8.37 -2.97 13.47
C ARG A 33 -7.59 -3.41 12.23
N VAL A 34 -7.46 -2.54 11.24
CA VAL A 34 -6.71 -2.80 10.00
C VAL A 34 -5.23 -3.00 10.30
N ILE A 35 -4.61 -2.14 11.11
CA ILE A 35 -3.21 -2.30 11.51
C ILE A 35 -2.98 -3.64 12.20
N LEU A 36 -3.85 -4.03 13.13
CA LEU A 36 -3.72 -5.32 13.84
C LEU A 36 -3.92 -6.50 12.89
N PHE A 37 -4.92 -6.45 12.01
CA PHE A 37 -5.15 -7.46 10.99
C PHE A 37 -3.93 -7.60 10.08
N ASP A 38 -3.45 -6.50 9.50
CA ASP A 38 -2.30 -6.48 8.61
C ASP A 38 -1.03 -7.01 9.28
N THR A 39 -0.80 -6.62 10.52
CA THR A 39 0.39 -7.06 11.28
C THR A 39 0.32 -8.54 11.66
N LEU A 40 -0.85 -9.06 12.00
CA LEU A 40 -1.02 -10.43 12.51
C LEU A 40 -1.23 -11.46 11.40
N GLU A 41 -1.91 -11.10 10.31
CA GLU A 41 -2.13 -11.99 9.17
C GLU A 41 -0.97 -11.94 8.16
N GLY A 42 0.04 -11.10 8.39
CA GLY A 42 1.14 -10.90 7.46
C GLY A 42 0.70 -10.27 6.14
N THR A 43 -0.54 -9.73 6.06
CA THR A 43 -1.05 -8.97 4.91
C THR A 43 -0.60 -7.52 4.91
N ALA A 44 0.03 -7.05 5.99
CA ALA A 44 1.11 -6.09 5.87
C ALA A 44 2.17 -6.77 5.00
N LYS A 45 1.94 -6.75 3.68
CA LYS A 45 3.01 -6.82 2.71
C LYS A 45 3.97 -5.76 3.21
N GLN A 46 4.99 -6.23 3.89
CA GLN A 46 6.25 -5.56 3.96
C GLN A 46 6.69 -5.48 2.51
N GLY A 47 6.09 -4.55 1.75
CA GLY A 47 6.78 -3.85 0.68
C GLY A 47 7.85 -3.02 1.36
N THR A 48 8.80 -3.69 2.03
CA THR A 48 10.07 -3.14 2.44
C THR A 48 10.96 -2.94 1.23
N GLY A 49 10.53 -3.42 0.06
CA GLY A 49 11.10 -3.11 -1.24
C GLY A 49 10.42 -1.90 -1.87
N SER A 50 11.19 -1.18 -2.68
CA SER A 50 10.65 -0.24 -3.66
C SER A 50 9.63 -0.96 -4.56
N LEU A 51 8.71 -0.22 -5.19
CA LEU A 51 7.89 -0.73 -6.30
C LEU A 51 8.76 -1.47 -7.34
N PHE A 52 10.00 -1.00 -7.53
CA PHE A 52 11.01 -1.67 -8.35
C PHE A 52 11.30 -3.10 -7.89
N ASP A 53 11.50 -3.32 -6.59
CA ASP A 53 11.86 -4.63 -6.03
C ASP A 53 10.70 -5.63 -6.18
N GLU A 54 9.46 -5.15 -5.98
CA GLU A 54 8.26 -5.96 -6.18
C GLU A 54 8.12 -6.39 -7.65
N ILE A 55 8.18 -5.44 -8.59
CA ILE A 55 8.11 -5.74 -10.03
C ILE A 55 9.26 -6.67 -10.45
N ARG A 56 10.46 -6.46 -9.90
CA ARG A 56 11.63 -7.27 -10.25
C ARG A 56 11.50 -8.70 -9.75
N ALA A 57 10.93 -8.92 -8.56
CA ALA A 57 10.69 -10.26 -8.01
C ALA A 57 9.74 -11.07 -8.91
N ASP A 58 8.61 -10.47 -9.30
CA ASP A 58 7.61 -11.11 -10.17
C ASP A 58 8.22 -11.45 -11.55
N VAL A 59 8.98 -10.53 -12.14
CA VAL A 59 9.61 -10.74 -13.46
C VAL A 59 10.75 -11.77 -13.40
N ALA A 60 11.47 -11.86 -12.27
CA ALA A 60 12.56 -12.82 -12.10
C ALA A 60 12.07 -14.26 -12.01
N GLU A 61 10.91 -14.51 -11.40
CA GLU A 61 10.27 -15.84 -11.36
C GLU A 61 9.97 -16.37 -12.77
N LEU A 62 9.64 -15.47 -13.70
CA LEU A 62 9.38 -15.79 -15.11
C LEU A 62 10.67 -15.91 -15.95
N GLY A 63 11.86 -15.77 -15.33
CA GLY A 63 13.15 -15.84 -16.01
C GLY A 63 13.62 -14.52 -16.64
N GLY A 64 12.91 -13.41 -16.38
CA GLY A 64 13.19 -12.13 -17.03
C GLY A 64 12.56 -12.01 -18.42
N ALA A 65 12.55 -10.79 -18.95
CA ALA A 65 12.07 -10.50 -20.30
C ALA A 65 13.07 -9.61 -21.03
N ASP A 66 13.45 -10.02 -22.23
CA ASP A 66 14.12 -9.17 -23.21
C ASP A 66 13.07 -8.81 -24.26
N LEU A 67 12.61 -7.55 -24.23
CA LEU A 67 11.46 -7.09 -25.01
C LEU A 67 11.97 -6.31 -26.22
N GLU A 68 11.57 -6.72 -27.42
CA GLU A 68 11.72 -5.88 -28.60
C GLU A 68 10.88 -4.62 -28.43
N LEU A 69 11.53 -3.46 -28.38
CA LEU A 69 10.84 -2.19 -28.26
C LEU A 69 10.11 -1.88 -29.57
N PRO A 70 8.81 -1.56 -29.53
CA PRO A 70 8.09 -1.17 -30.73
C PRO A 70 8.65 0.14 -31.29
N VAL A 71 8.51 0.33 -32.61
CA VAL A 71 8.86 1.62 -33.25
C VAL A 71 8.03 2.72 -32.62
N ARG A 72 8.67 3.82 -32.22
CA ARG A 72 7.98 4.95 -31.62
C ARG A 72 7.11 5.65 -32.66
N GLU A 73 5.80 5.60 -32.47
CA GLU A 73 4.84 6.34 -33.29
C GLU A 73 4.56 7.73 -32.70
N LEU A 74 4.01 8.62 -33.54
CA LEU A 74 3.47 9.90 -33.05
C LEU A 74 2.34 9.58 -32.07
N ILE A 75 2.30 10.31 -30.95
CA ILE A 75 1.22 10.17 -29.96
C ILE A 75 -0.11 10.35 -30.69
N GLY A 76 -1.00 9.36 -30.59
CA GLY A 76 -2.34 9.44 -31.16
C GLY A 76 -3.15 10.61 -30.59
N GLU A 77 -4.34 10.86 -31.12
CA GLU A 77 -5.20 11.90 -30.56
C GLU A 77 -5.42 11.66 -29.05
N PRO A 78 -5.22 12.67 -28.19
CA PRO A 78 -5.38 12.51 -26.75
C PRO A 78 -6.81 12.07 -26.44
N LEU A 79 -6.96 11.21 -25.42
CA LEU A 79 -8.29 10.86 -24.92
C LEU A 79 -9.01 12.14 -24.49
N LYS A 80 -10.16 12.39 -25.13
CA LYS A 80 -11.09 13.42 -24.69
C LYS A 80 -11.87 12.84 -23.51
N PHE A 81 -11.75 13.49 -22.36
CA PHE A 81 -12.61 13.23 -21.21
C PHE A 81 -13.73 14.26 -21.28
N ASP A 82 -14.97 13.79 -21.47
CA ASP A 82 -16.19 14.61 -21.36
C ASP A 82 -16.47 14.98 -19.89
#